data_AF-G9PI34-F1
#
_entry.id   AF-G9PI34-F1
#
_cell.length_a   1.000
_cell.length_b   1.000
_cell.length_c   1.000
_cell.angle_alpha   90.00
_cell.angle_beta   90.00
_cell.angle_gamma   90.00
#
_symmetry.space_group_name_H-M   'P 1'
#
loop_
_entity.id
_entity.type
_entity.pdbx_description
1 polymer ?
#
loop_
_entity_poly.entity_id
_entity_poly.type
_entity_poly.pdbx_seq_one_letter_code
_entity_poly.pdbx_strand_id
1 'polypeptide(L)'
;MILETNRRRALALLGAGVMGASVSSCGHGHMTTPPAMGDGATTHLSLHITDAQGNALNLEALRRIQSNGRGEAGYDDALLDTRTLEVIAVGPLYQDEGGVIGLDVPTGRACTLTMSWPTSHGYSALMADLPASGEHDLLELAARTLHEHQDERYQQVTAQGLKGSDEAVTLRASAQQSLDGCATAQSWTDRGRLANSALESAAGVQLALDRALVAQAPQDAIIGVTFTRVPTAAEITAALAPNGPGGGKRKVSARLVIGDPGDAQEMAGWKTTVDALHAQGGLALAQICDSHDMAALSDAAWDTRVDALIKALPSVDAWEIGNEIGGDWLGTGPVAKALRAAKAVRERTSAATVLTLYYQLGQADPAFSLFSYAAREITQPIRDLVDVVGLSVYPQLHPLGTAADRILSTLDAAFPASRIAVTELGYGADDLNAGPWWFGSTTDPAVARTAVAEHVTGAALGRSDAWGAPFWWYYLEDQVGTPGGGVAPALAAASTGF
;
A
#
# COMPACT_ATOMS: atom_id res chain seq x y z
N MET A 1 -9.73 -8.28 27.77
CA MET A 1 -8.44 -7.91 27.16
C MET A 1 -8.11 -6.49 27.65
N ILE A 2 -7.48 -6.39 28.83
CA ILE A 2 -7.33 -5.14 29.62
C ILE A 2 -5.90 -4.55 29.48
N LEU A 3 -5.05 -5.12 28.63
CA LEU A 3 -3.67 -4.66 28.41
C LEU A 3 -3.40 -3.98 27.06
N GLU A 4 -4.30 -4.05 26.07
CA GLU A 4 -4.04 -3.54 24.71
C GLU A 4 -4.41 -2.06 24.49
N THR A 5 -5.23 -1.47 25.36
CA THR A 5 -5.59 -0.04 25.25
C THR A 5 -4.53 0.90 25.85
N ASN A 6 -3.48 0.36 26.48
CA ASN A 6 -2.52 1.13 27.25
C ASN A 6 -1.28 1.61 26.48
N ARG A 7 -1.06 1.27 25.19
CA ARG A 7 0.13 1.74 24.44
C ARG A 7 -0.14 2.66 23.25
N ARG A 8 -1.25 2.51 22.51
CA ARG A 8 -1.68 3.54 21.53
C ARG A 8 -2.05 4.87 22.20
N ARG A 9 -2.38 4.82 23.50
CA ARG A 9 -2.48 5.99 24.39
C ARG A 9 -1.14 6.40 25.04
N ALA A 10 -0.19 5.50 25.30
CA ALA A 10 1.01 5.83 26.08
C ALA A 10 2.02 6.75 25.38
N LEU A 11 1.99 6.87 24.06
CA LEU A 11 2.84 7.83 23.35
C LEU A 11 2.20 9.24 23.24
N ALA A 12 0.90 9.38 23.55
CA ALA A 12 0.18 10.65 23.53
C ALA A 12 -0.30 11.15 24.93
N LEU A 13 -0.31 10.32 25.97
CA LEU A 13 -0.90 10.65 27.29
C LEU A 13 0.07 11.05 28.41
N LEU A 14 1.11 11.85 28.10
CA LEU A 14 1.82 12.62 29.14
C LEU A 14 1.21 14.01 29.43
N GLY A 15 0.01 14.32 28.93
CA GLY A 15 -0.72 15.55 29.26
C GLY A 15 -2.22 15.33 29.49
N ALA A 16 -2.63 15.39 30.76
CA ALA A 16 -3.98 15.66 31.31
C ALA A 16 -5.24 15.04 30.65
N GLY A 17 -5.93 14.18 31.42
CA GLY A 17 -7.13 13.46 30.97
C GLY A 17 -8.48 14.11 31.27
N VAL A 18 -9.53 13.54 30.67
CA VAL A 18 -10.85 13.18 31.25
C VAL A 18 -11.44 12.08 30.36
N MET A 19 -12.01 11.03 30.97
CA MET A 19 -12.65 9.91 30.28
C MET A 19 -14.06 10.25 29.78
N GLY A 20 -14.36 9.86 28.53
CA GLY A 20 -15.71 9.69 28.01
C GLY A 20 -15.76 8.43 27.16
N ALA A 21 -16.47 7.41 27.64
CA ALA A 21 -16.66 6.13 26.95
C ALA A 21 -17.74 6.28 25.87
N SER A 22 -17.42 5.88 24.64
CA SER A 22 -18.41 5.42 23.68
C SER A 22 -17.84 4.21 22.94
N VAL A 23 -18.57 3.10 23.06
CA VAL A 23 -18.20 1.77 22.60
C VAL A 23 -18.85 1.62 21.22
N SER A 24 -18.07 1.69 20.13
CA SER A 24 -18.56 1.29 18.81
C SER A 24 -18.27 -0.19 18.61
N SER A 25 -19.34 -0.96 18.78
CA SER A 25 -19.49 -2.37 18.47
C SER A 25 -19.01 -2.70 17.05
N CYS A 26 -18.11 -3.68 16.92
CA CYS A 26 -17.86 -4.39 15.68
C CYS A 26 -19.20 -4.97 15.19
N GLY A 27 -19.76 -4.37 14.14
CA GLY A 27 -20.99 -4.84 13.51
C GLY A 27 -20.79 -6.26 12.98
N HIS A 28 -21.50 -7.21 13.60
CA HIS A 28 -21.69 -8.55 13.07
C HIS A 28 -22.53 -8.45 11.79
N GLY A 29 -21.87 -8.55 10.64
CA GLY A 29 -22.55 -8.90 9.40
C GLY A 29 -22.82 -10.40 9.40
N HIS A 30 -24.06 -10.79 9.67
CA HIS A 30 -24.57 -12.08 9.23
C HIS A 30 -24.18 -12.26 7.75
N MET A 31 -23.72 -13.45 7.36
CA MET A 31 -23.75 -13.91 5.97
C MET A 31 -25.18 -13.74 5.45
N THR A 32 -25.44 -12.58 4.89
CA THR A 32 -26.52 -12.35 3.97
C THR A 32 -25.96 -12.76 2.62
N THR A 33 -26.76 -13.48 1.86
CA THR A 33 -26.54 -13.79 0.45
C THR A 33 -25.77 -12.66 -0.25
N PRO A 34 -24.80 -12.99 -1.13
CA PRO A 34 -23.99 -11.99 -1.80
C PRO A 34 -24.89 -10.87 -2.33
N PRO A 35 -24.51 -9.59 -2.16
CA PRO A 35 -25.31 -8.50 -2.69
C PRO A 35 -25.59 -8.82 -4.15
N ALA A 36 -26.87 -8.91 -4.51
CA ALA A 36 -27.27 -9.26 -5.85
C ALA A 36 -26.51 -8.34 -6.80
N MET A 37 -25.65 -8.93 -7.64
CA MET A 37 -25.15 -8.24 -8.82
C MET A 37 -26.40 -7.69 -9.50
N GLY A 38 -26.48 -6.36 -9.64
CA GLY A 38 -27.68 -5.71 -10.18
C GLY A 38 -28.13 -6.41 -11.45
N ASP A 39 -29.44 -6.40 -11.75
CA ASP A 39 -30.23 -7.19 -12.72
C ASP A 39 -29.67 -7.45 -14.15
N GLY A 40 -28.42 -7.12 -14.45
CA GLY A 40 -27.70 -7.46 -15.67
C GLY A 40 -27.26 -8.92 -15.75
N ALA A 41 -27.11 -9.37 -17.01
CA ALA A 41 -26.68 -10.73 -17.31
C ALA A 41 -25.23 -10.98 -16.85
N THR A 42 -24.99 -12.14 -16.25
CA THR A 42 -23.67 -12.63 -15.86
C THR A 42 -23.26 -13.83 -16.69
N THR A 43 -21.95 -14.07 -16.77
CA THR A 43 -21.37 -15.32 -17.29
C THR A 43 -20.68 -16.07 -16.16
N HIS A 44 -20.78 -17.40 -16.20
CA HIS A 44 -20.19 -18.28 -15.20
C HIS A 44 -18.76 -18.68 -15.59
N LEU A 45 -17.87 -18.66 -14.60
CA LEU A 45 -16.50 -19.17 -14.65
C LEU A 45 -16.32 -20.26 -13.61
N SER A 46 -15.66 -21.34 -14.02
CA SER A 46 -15.22 -22.40 -13.11
C SER A 46 -13.70 -22.33 -12.96
N LEU A 47 -13.25 -22.22 -11.73
CA LEU A 47 -11.85 -22.01 -11.37
C LEU A 47 -11.28 -23.27 -10.73
N HIS A 48 -10.30 -23.87 -11.40
CA HIS A 48 -9.42 -24.86 -10.83
C HIS A 48 -8.29 -24.15 -10.09
N ILE A 49 -7.93 -24.71 -8.94
CA ILE A 49 -6.78 -24.25 -8.17
C ILE A 49 -6.12 -25.46 -7.52
N THR A 50 -4.79 -25.47 -7.49
CA THR A 50 -4.03 -26.53 -6.86
C THR A 50 -3.02 -25.98 -5.86
N ASP A 51 -2.66 -26.81 -4.88
CA ASP A 51 -1.44 -26.58 -4.12
C ASP A 51 -0.18 -26.74 -5.01
N ALA A 52 0.99 -26.49 -4.41
CA ALA A 52 2.29 -26.62 -5.07
C ALA A 52 2.61 -28.05 -5.53
N GLN A 53 1.90 -29.07 -5.00
CA GLN A 53 2.03 -30.47 -5.40
C GLN A 53 1.05 -30.87 -6.50
N GLY A 54 0.14 -29.97 -6.92
CA GLY A 54 -0.87 -30.23 -7.95
C GLY A 54 -2.16 -30.86 -7.41
N ASN A 55 -2.35 -30.92 -6.09
CA ASN A 55 -3.61 -31.40 -5.52
C ASN A 55 -4.67 -30.31 -5.61
N ALA A 56 -5.87 -30.68 -6.10
CA ALA A 56 -6.98 -29.74 -6.22
C ALA A 56 -7.42 -29.21 -4.84
N LEU A 57 -7.64 -27.90 -4.77
CA LEU A 57 -8.19 -27.24 -3.59
C LEU A 57 -9.68 -27.00 -3.78
N ASN A 58 -10.48 -27.37 -2.77
CA ASN A 58 -11.86 -26.91 -2.67
C ASN A 58 -11.90 -25.49 -2.09
N LEU A 59 -13.10 -24.88 -2.05
CA LEU A 59 -13.26 -23.52 -1.54
C LEU A 59 -12.73 -23.38 -0.10
N GLU A 60 -13.02 -24.33 0.80
CA GLU A 60 -12.53 -24.28 2.18
C GLU A 60 -10.98 -24.27 2.25
N ALA A 61 -10.31 -25.10 1.45
CA ALA A 61 -8.86 -25.15 1.41
C ALA A 61 -8.27 -23.85 0.83
N LEU A 62 -8.85 -23.30 -0.24
CA LEU A 62 -8.49 -21.98 -0.78
C LEU A 62 -8.62 -20.90 0.30
N ARG A 63 -9.77 -20.85 0.98
CA ARG A 63 -10.06 -19.88 2.05
C ARG A 63 -9.08 -19.95 3.22
N ARG A 64 -8.61 -21.15 3.58
CA ARG A 64 -7.58 -21.32 4.63
C ARG A 64 -6.23 -20.72 4.22
N ILE A 65 -5.83 -20.87 2.97
CA ILE A 65 -4.59 -20.26 2.44
C ILE A 65 -4.77 -18.75 2.37
N GLN A 66 -5.82 -18.28 1.71
CA GLN A 66 -6.10 -16.85 1.54
C GLN A 66 -6.10 -16.07 2.86
N SER A 67 -6.82 -16.58 3.86
CA SER A 67 -6.93 -15.95 5.18
C SER A 67 -5.69 -16.11 6.07
N ASN A 68 -4.66 -16.81 5.59
CA ASN A 68 -3.53 -17.28 6.38
C ASN A 68 -3.96 -17.87 7.74
N GLY A 69 -5.03 -18.68 7.73
CA GLY A 69 -5.58 -19.33 8.93
C GLY A 69 -6.39 -18.43 9.86
N ARG A 70 -6.73 -17.19 9.49
CA ARG A 70 -7.60 -16.31 10.30
C ARG A 70 -9.10 -16.57 10.14
N GLY A 71 -9.48 -17.48 9.24
CA GLY A 71 -10.88 -17.79 8.97
C GLY A 71 -11.56 -16.63 8.24
N GLU A 72 -12.87 -16.47 8.45
CA GLU A 72 -13.72 -15.51 7.73
C GLU A 72 -13.22 -14.06 7.82
N ALA A 73 -12.60 -13.67 8.93
CA ALA A 73 -12.05 -12.32 9.11
C ALA A 73 -10.86 -12.01 8.16
N GLY A 74 -10.28 -13.03 7.52
CA GLY A 74 -9.25 -12.89 6.49
C GLY A 74 -9.74 -13.23 5.09
N TYR A 75 -11.05 -13.37 4.87
CA TYR A 75 -11.59 -13.53 3.51
C TYR A 75 -11.59 -12.15 2.84
N ASP A 76 -10.94 -12.09 1.69
CA ASP A 76 -10.47 -10.82 1.16
C ASP A 76 -10.54 -10.77 -0.38
N ASP A 77 -11.30 -11.68 -0.99
CA ASP A 77 -11.47 -11.76 -2.43
C ASP A 77 -12.45 -10.70 -2.92
N ALA A 78 -12.09 -10.04 -4.01
CA ALA A 78 -12.95 -9.05 -4.64
C ALA A 78 -12.88 -9.18 -6.16
N LEU A 79 -14.00 -8.92 -6.81
CA LEU A 79 -14.09 -8.73 -8.24
C LEU A 79 -13.92 -7.24 -8.53
N LEU A 80 -12.91 -6.91 -9.33
CA LEU A 80 -12.56 -5.54 -9.69
C LEU A 80 -12.81 -5.29 -11.18
N ASP A 81 -13.00 -4.03 -11.55
CA ASP A 81 -12.83 -3.59 -12.92
C ASP A 81 -11.36 -3.74 -13.34
N THR A 82 -11.08 -4.40 -14.47
CA THR A 82 -9.69 -4.65 -14.88
C THR A 82 -8.90 -3.36 -15.10
N ARG A 83 -9.54 -2.29 -15.57
CA ARG A 83 -8.86 -1.03 -15.90
C ARG A 83 -8.79 -0.09 -14.71
N THR A 84 -9.91 0.11 -14.00
CA THR A 84 -9.97 1.13 -12.95
C THR A 84 -9.68 0.57 -11.56
N LEU A 85 -9.69 -0.76 -11.41
CA LEU A 85 -9.60 -1.47 -10.13
C LEU A 85 -10.70 -1.06 -9.12
N GLU A 86 -11.79 -0.46 -9.59
CA GLU A 86 -12.99 -0.23 -8.79
C GLU A 86 -13.66 -1.57 -8.45
N VAL A 87 -14.08 -1.71 -7.20
CA VAL A 87 -14.76 -2.92 -6.73
C VAL A 87 -16.14 -3.06 -7.37
N ILE A 88 -16.36 -4.24 -7.97
CA ILE A 88 -17.63 -4.69 -8.54
C ILE A 88 -18.40 -5.50 -7.49
N ALA A 89 -17.72 -6.46 -6.85
CA ALA A 89 -18.29 -7.33 -5.83
C ALA A 89 -17.20 -7.78 -4.84
N VAL A 90 -17.60 -8.06 -3.60
CA VAL A 90 -16.72 -8.62 -2.55
C VAL A 90 -17.21 -10.03 -2.23
N GLY A 91 -16.28 -10.94 -1.93
CA GLY A 91 -16.59 -12.34 -1.70
C GLY A 91 -17.23 -13.06 -2.89
N PRO A 92 -16.79 -12.86 -4.15
CA PRO A 92 -17.53 -13.36 -5.29
C PRO A 92 -17.34 -14.87 -5.55
N LEU A 93 -16.40 -15.53 -4.85
CA LEU A 93 -16.15 -16.96 -4.98
C LEU A 93 -17.13 -17.82 -4.19
N TYR A 94 -17.69 -18.83 -4.84
CA TYR A 94 -18.54 -19.85 -4.22
C TYR A 94 -18.15 -21.27 -4.66
N GLN A 95 -18.70 -22.29 -4.00
CA GLN A 95 -18.53 -23.68 -4.43
C GLN A 95 -19.77 -24.12 -5.19
N ASP A 96 -19.59 -24.60 -6.42
CA ASP A 96 -20.69 -25.10 -7.24
C ASP A 96 -21.17 -26.49 -6.78
N GLU A 97 -22.27 -26.98 -7.38
CA GLU A 97 -22.83 -28.31 -7.06
C GLU A 97 -21.88 -29.46 -7.42
N GLY A 98 -20.93 -29.25 -8.33
CA GLY A 98 -19.89 -30.20 -8.72
C GLY A 98 -18.66 -30.20 -7.80
N GLY A 99 -18.59 -29.27 -6.84
CA GLY A 99 -17.47 -29.08 -5.93
C GLY A 99 -16.32 -28.22 -6.49
N VAL A 100 -16.44 -27.67 -7.70
CA VAL A 100 -15.51 -26.72 -8.33
C VAL A 100 -15.79 -25.30 -7.81
N ILE A 101 -14.79 -24.44 -7.83
CA ILE A 101 -14.93 -23.06 -7.36
C ILE A 101 -15.55 -22.23 -8.49
N GLY A 102 -16.71 -21.65 -8.24
CA GLY A 102 -17.46 -20.83 -9.19
C GLY A 102 -17.29 -19.33 -8.94
N LEU A 103 -17.42 -18.56 -10.01
CA LEU A 103 -17.44 -17.10 -10.01
C LEU A 103 -18.34 -16.60 -11.13
N ASP A 104 -19.24 -15.67 -10.83
CA ASP A 104 -20.06 -15.02 -11.85
C ASP A 104 -19.51 -13.62 -12.15
N VAL A 105 -19.32 -13.33 -13.44
CA VAL A 105 -18.80 -12.04 -13.92
C VAL A 105 -19.85 -11.29 -14.74
N PRO A 106 -19.94 -9.95 -14.67
CA PRO A 106 -20.86 -9.20 -15.50
C PRO A 106 -20.54 -9.37 -16.99
N THR A 107 -21.56 -9.65 -17.81
CA THR A 107 -21.39 -9.83 -19.26
C THR A 107 -20.84 -8.56 -19.91
N GLY A 108 -19.79 -8.70 -20.71
CA GLY A 108 -19.21 -7.59 -21.49
C GLY A 108 -18.33 -6.64 -20.67
N ARG A 109 -18.01 -6.98 -19.41
CA ARG A 109 -17.08 -6.23 -18.57
C ARG A 109 -15.79 -7.01 -18.35
N ALA A 110 -14.65 -6.36 -18.59
CA ALA A 110 -13.35 -6.91 -18.20
C ALA A 110 -13.23 -6.86 -16.68
N CYS A 111 -13.06 -8.01 -16.06
CA CYS A 111 -13.01 -8.14 -14.60
C CYS A 111 -11.71 -8.79 -14.17
N THR A 112 -11.22 -8.40 -13.00
CA THR A 112 -10.03 -8.97 -12.36
C THR A 112 -10.42 -9.49 -11.00
N LEU A 113 -10.16 -10.76 -10.72
CA LEU A 113 -10.27 -11.30 -9.37
C LEU A 113 -9.01 -10.91 -8.61
N THR A 114 -9.18 -10.33 -7.42
CA THR A 114 -8.10 -10.13 -6.45
C THR A 114 -8.31 -10.96 -5.19
N MET A 115 -7.23 -11.44 -4.57
CA MET A 115 -7.24 -12.02 -3.22
C MET A 115 -5.82 -12.06 -2.66
N SER A 116 -5.68 -12.20 -1.34
CA SER A 116 -4.38 -12.47 -0.73
C SER A 116 -3.90 -13.88 -1.06
N TRP A 117 -2.72 -13.99 -1.67
CA TRP A 117 -2.12 -15.29 -2.00
C TRP A 117 -0.62 -15.30 -1.75
N PRO A 118 -0.05 -16.38 -1.17
CA PRO A 118 1.37 -16.45 -0.90
C PRO A 118 2.17 -16.95 -2.11
N THR A 119 3.38 -16.40 -2.25
CA THR A 119 4.49 -17.01 -3.00
C THR A 119 5.67 -17.25 -2.05
N SER A 120 6.82 -17.70 -2.57
CA SER A 120 8.06 -17.76 -1.79
C SER A 120 8.51 -16.39 -1.24
N HIS A 121 8.01 -15.28 -1.79
CA HIS A 121 8.27 -13.92 -1.31
C HIS A 121 7.29 -13.46 -0.20
N GLY A 122 6.21 -14.19 0.01
CA GLY A 122 5.12 -13.88 0.95
C GLY A 122 3.82 -13.51 0.28
N TYR A 123 2.86 -13.02 1.07
CA TYR A 123 1.53 -12.66 0.61
C TYR A 123 1.54 -11.38 -0.22
N SER A 124 0.91 -11.46 -1.38
CA SER A 124 0.63 -10.33 -2.27
C SER A 124 -0.87 -10.27 -2.56
N ALA A 125 -1.35 -9.13 -3.05
CA ALA A 125 -2.63 -9.12 -3.76
C ALA A 125 -2.42 -9.86 -5.09
N LEU A 126 -2.88 -11.11 -5.15
CA LEU A 126 -2.99 -11.86 -6.40
C LEU A 126 -3.98 -11.12 -7.30
N MET A 127 -3.64 -10.89 -8.57
CA MET A 127 -4.56 -10.30 -9.54
C MET A 127 -4.65 -11.22 -10.75
N ALA A 128 -5.86 -11.71 -11.04
CA ALA A 128 -6.15 -12.58 -12.17
C ALA A 128 -7.20 -11.93 -13.07
N ASP A 129 -6.79 -11.45 -14.23
CA ASP A 129 -7.70 -10.96 -15.26
C ASP A 129 -8.50 -12.13 -15.82
N LEU A 130 -9.83 -11.98 -15.79
CA LEU A 130 -10.75 -13.07 -16.02
C LEU A 130 -11.19 -13.13 -17.49
N PRO A 131 -11.19 -14.33 -18.10
CA PRO A 131 -11.81 -14.53 -19.40
C PRO A 131 -13.34 -14.40 -19.30
N ALA A 132 -14.02 -14.30 -20.44
CA ALA A 132 -15.47 -14.09 -20.46
C ALA A 132 -16.28 -15.30 -19.93
N SER A 133 -15.78 -16.52 -20.07
CA SER A 133 -16.45 -17.76 -19.63
C SER A 133 -15.51 -18.97 -19.67
N GLY A 134 -15.93 -20.09 -19.11
CA GLY A 134 -15.28 -21.40 -19.23
C GLY A 134 -14.55 -21.86 -17.97
N GLU A 135 -13.79 -22.94 -18.11
CA GLU A 135 -13.01 -23.56 -17.03
C GLU A 135 -11.53 -23.14 -17.14
N HIS A 136 -10.96 -22.63 -16.05
CA HIS A 136 -9.60 -22.06 -16.06
C HIS A 136 -8.85 -22.40 -14.78
N ASP A 137 -7.52 -22.45 -14.84
CA ASP A 137 -6.67 -22.50 -13.65
C ASP A 137 -6.44 -21.07 -13.14
N LEU A 138 -6.80 -20.79 -11.89
CA LEU A 138 -6.71 -19.45 -11.32
C LEU A 138 -5.26 -18.96 -11.22
N LEU A 139 -4.32 -19.83 -10.85
CA LEU A 139 -2.92 -19.43 -10.71
C LEU A 139 -2.28 -19.22 -12.09
N GLU A 140 -2.74 -19.93 -13.12
CA GLU A 140 -2.33 -19.67 -14.51
C GLU A 140 -2.80 -18.28 -14.95
N LEU A 141 -4.07 -17.94 -14.69
CA LEU A 141 -4.62 -16.61 -15.01
C LEU A 141 -3.85 -15.50 -14.30
N ALA A 142 -3.56 -15.67 -13.00
CA ALA A 142 -2.80 -14.70 -12.23
C ALA A 142 -1.34 -14.56 -12.73
N ALA A 143 -0.67 -15.68 -13.01
CA ALA A 143 0.69 -15.67 -13.54
C ALA A 143 0.76 -14.99 -14.91
N ARG A 144 -0.22 -15.28 -15.79
CA ARG A 144 -0.34 -14.65 -17.12
C ARG A 144 -0.60 -13.16 -17.01
N THR A 145 -1.55 -12.76 -16.17
CA THR A 145 -1.86 -11.35 -15.89
C THR A 145 -0.61 -10.60 -15.45
N LEU A 146 0.10 -11.12 -14.45
CA LEU A 146 1.32 -10.50 -13.95
C LEU A 146 2.41 -10.46 -15.03
N HIS A 147 2.61 -11.55 -15.78
CA HIS A 147 3.60 -11.62 -16.85
C HIS A 147 3.36 -10.62 -17.98
N GLU A 148 2.10 -10.44 -18.40
CA GLU A 148 1.71 -9.50 -19.46
C GLU A 148 1.88 -8.05 -19.01
N HIS A 149 1.46 -7.72 -17.78
CA HIS A 149 1.61 -6.36 -17.22
C HIS A 149 3.08 -5.93 -17.05
N GLN A 150 4.01 -6.87 -16.99
CA GLN A 150 5.44 -6.59 -16.87
C GLN A 150 6.09 -6.16 -18.19
N ASP A 151 5.43 -6.31 -19.34
CA ASP A 151 6.11 -6.23 -20.63
C ASP A 151 6.79 -4.88 -20.89
N GLU A 152 6.09 -3.77 -20.66
CA GLU A 152 6.65 -2.43 -20.85
C GLU A 152 7.91 -2.20 -19.99
N ARG A 153 7.81 -2.51 -18.69
CA ARG A 153 8.91 -2.39 -17.73
C ARG A 153 10.07 -3.31 -18.08
N TYR A 154 9.78 -4.53 -18.53
CA TYR A 154 10.79 -5.48 -18.99
C TYR A 154 11.53 -4.97 -20.23
N GLN A 155 10.81 -4.46 -21.24
CA GLN A 155 11.44 -3.87 -22.43
C GLN A 155 12.31 -2.66 -22.04
N GLN A 156 11.84 -1.82 -21.12
CA GLN A 156 12.58 -0.66 -20.63
C GLN A 156 13.91 -1.08 -19.95
N VAL A 157 13.86 -2.05 -19.05
CA VAL A 157 15.03 -2.55 -18.31
C VAL A 157 16.06 -3.19 -19.24
N THR A 158 15.61 -3.99 -20.20
CA THR A 158 16.48 -4.70 -21.14
C THR A 158 17.07 -3.79 -22.21
N ALA A 159 16.28 -2.88 -22.79
CA ALA A 159 16.76 -1.93 -23.79
C ALA A 159 17.85 -1.00 -23.26
N GLN A 160 17.80 -0.68 -21.96
CA GLN A 160 18.78 0.19 -21.29
C GLN A 160 19.92 -0.58 -20.62
N GLY A 161 19.87 -1.91 -20.57
CA GLY A 161 20.89 -2.74 -19.93
C GLY A 161 21.09 -2.40 -18.45
N LEU A 162 19.99 -2.16 -17.71
CA LEU A 162 20.08 -1.78 -16.30
C LEU A 162 20.69 -2.92 -15.46
N LYS A 163 21.41 -2.56 -14.40
CA LYS A 163 21.93 -3.53 -13.43
C LYS A 163 20.78 -4.34 -12.83
N GLY A 164 20.96 -5.67 -12.75
CA GLY A 164 19.93 -6.59 -12.25
C GLY A 164 18.95 -7.09 -13.33
N SER A 165 19.04 -6.60 -14.57
CA SER A 165 18.18 -7.04 -15.68
C SER A 165 18.34 -8.54 -16.02
N ASP A 166 19.52 -9.13 -15.83
CA ASP A 166 19.77 -10.55 -16.11
C ASP A 166 18.88 -11.51 -15.29
N GLU A 167 18.62 -11.15 -14.02
CA GLU A 167 17.72 -11.91 -13.14
C GLU A 167 16.29 -11.85 -13.68
N ALA A 168 15.80 -10.65 -14.03
CA ALA A 168 14.48 -10.46 -14.61
C ALA A 168 14.33 -11.21 -15.95
N VAL A 169 15.35 -11.21 -16.82
CA VAL A 169 15.36 -11.97 -18.08
C VAL A 169 15.24 -13.47 -17.83
N THR A 170 16.03 -14.00 -16.91
CA THR A 170 16.05 -15.44 -16.59
C THR A 170 14.70 -15.90 -16.00
N LEU A 171 14.16 -15.13 -15.05
CA LEU A 171 12.88 -15.44 -14.42
C LEU A 171 11.72 -15.27 -15.41
N ARG A 172 11.78 -14.28 -16.31
CA ARG A 172 10.72 -14.06 -17.32
C ARG A 172 10.69 -15.20 -18.34
N ALA A 173 11.84 -15.72 -18.75
CA ALA A 173 11.91 -16.92 -19.58
C ALA A 173 11.33 -18.16 -18.86
N SER A 174 11.63 -18.33 -17.57
CA SER A 174 11.08 -19.42 -16.74
C SER A 174 9.57 -19.32 -16.58
N ALA A 175 9.04 -18.11 -16.37
CA ALA A 175 7.60 -17.85 -16.32
C ALA A 175 6.92 -18.20 -17.66
N GLN A 176 7.47 -17.73 -18.78
CA GLN A 176 6.93 -18.02 -20.11
C GLN A 176 6.95 -19.54 -20.39
N GLN A 177 8.05 -20.22 -20.11
CA GLN A 177 8.14 -21.67 -20.30
C GLN A 177 7.08 -22.43 -19.50
N SER A 178 6.82 -22.01 -18.26
CA SER A 178 5.80 -22.61 -17.41
C SER A 178 4.39 -22.35 -17.95
N LEU A 179 4.11 -21.13 -18.42
CA LEU A 179 2.83 -20.77 -19.08
C LEU A 179 2.59 -21.54 -20.39
N ASP A 180 3.63 -21.73 -21.21
CA ASP A 180 3.57 -22.56 -22.43
C ASP A 180 3.30 -24.03 -22.07
N GLY A 181 3.88 -24.49 -20.96
CA GLY A 181 3.60 -25.79 -20.37
C GLY A 181 2.12 -25.93 -19.97
N CYS A 182 1.53 -24.93 -19.32
CA CYS A 182 0.11 -24.96 -18.95
C CYS A 182 -0.79 -25.17 -20.17
N ALA A 183 -0.50 -24.48 -21.28
CA ALA A 183 -1.28 -24.59 -22.52
C ALA A 183 -1.28 -26.00 -23.13
N THR A 184 -0.26 -26.82 -22.86
CA THR A 184 -0.11 -28.17 -23.40
C THR A 184 -0.37 -29.29 -22.37
N ALA A 185 -0.63 -28.92 -21.12
CA ALA A 185 -0.90 -29.87 -20.04
C ALA A 185 -2.14 -30.73 -20.34
N GLN A 186 -2.01 -32.03 -20.07
CA GLN A 186 -3.07 -33.03 -20.34
C GLN A 186 -3.98 -33.28 -19.13
N SER A 187 -3.66 -32.68 -17.97
CA SER A 187 -4.42 -32.82 -16.73
C SER A 187 -4.40 -31.52 -15.93
N TRP A 188 -5.42 -31.30 -15.10
CA TRP A 188 -5.48 -30.16 -14.19
C TRP A 188 -4.38 -30.21 -13.11
N THR A 189 -3.97 -31.40 -12.68
CA THR A 189 -2.84 -31.58 -11.75
C THR A 189 -1.53 -31.08 -12.35
N ASP A 190 -1.22 -31.47 -13.59
CA ASP A 190 -0.01 -31.02 -14.27
C ASP A 190 -0.06 -29.52 -14.57
N ARG A 191 -1.21 -29.03 -15.03
CA ARG A 191 -1.45 -27.60 -15.29
C ARG A 191 -1.26 -26.77 -14.02
N GLY A 192 -1.85 -27.19 -12.90
CA GLY A 192 -1.75 -26.47 -11.63
C GLY A 192 -0.34 -26.39 -11.06
N ARG A 193 0.48 -27.46 -11.19
CA ARG A 193 1.91 -27.42 -10.82
C ARG A 193 2.71 -26.44 -11.69
N LEU A 194 2.44 -26.43 -12.99
CA LEU A 194 3.06 -25.48 -13.93
C LEU A 194 2.60 -24.05 -13.66
N ALA A 195 1.32 -23.84 -13.33
CA ALA A 195 0.75 -22.55 -12.96
C ALA A 195 1.38 -21.97 -11.69
N ASN A 196 1.58 -22.80 -10.65
CA ASN A 196 2.34 -22.42 -9.45
C ASN A 196 3.77 -21.98 -9.82
N SER A 197 4.46 -22.75 -10.66
CA SER A 197 5.82 -22.42 -11.11
C SER A 197 5.88 -21.12 -11.92
N ALA A 198 4.86 -20.89 -12.76
CA ALA A 198 4.70 -19.66 -13.52
C ALA A 198 4.47 -18.46 -12.59
N LEU A 199 3.62 -18.59 -11.58
CA LEU A 199 3.32 -17.53 -10.63
C LEU A 199 4.54 -17.16 -9.77
N GLU A 200 5.27 -18.15 -9.25
CA GLU A 200 6.53 -17.92 -8.53
C GLU A 200 7.55 -17.17 -9.39
N SER A 201 7.74 -17.62 -10.63
CA SER A 201 8.67 -16.96 -11.56
C SER A 201 8.22 -15.55 -11.90
N ALA A 202 6.94 -15.34 -12.22
CA ALA A 202 6.38 -14.03 -12.53
C ALA A 202 6.47 -13.07 -11.34
N ALA A 203 6.26 -13.55 -10.11
CA ALA A 203 6.46 -12.77 -8.90
C ALA A 203 7.93 -12.33 -8.78
N GLY A 204 8.88 -13.25 -8.96
CA GLY A 204 10.30 -12.93 -8.95
C GLY A 204 10.69 -11.90 -10.03
N VAL A 205 10.11 -12.00 -11.24
CA VAL A 205 10.30 -10.99 -12.29
C VAL A 205 9.85 -9.60 -11.81
N GLN A 206 8.67 -9.50 -11.20
CA GLN A 206 8.15 -8.21 -10.74
C GLN A 206 9.12 -7.55 -9.76
N LEU A 207 9.56 -8.30 -8.75
CA LEU A 207 10.50 -7.82 -7.75
C LEU A 207 11.83 -7.40 -8.39
N ALA A 208 12.36 -8.18 -9.34
CA ALA A 208 13.60 -7.84 -10.04
C ALA A 208 13.46 -6.57 -10.90
N LEU A 209 12.33 -6.38 -11.59
CA LEU A 209 12.05 -5.17 -12.37
C LEU A 209 11.93 -3.94 -11.46
N ASP A 210 11.19 -4.05 -10.36
CA ASP A 210 11.01 -2.97 -9.38
C ASP A 210 12.36 -2.52 -8.82
N ARG A 211 13.29 -3.44 -8.57
CA ARG A 211 14.65 -3.11 -8.14
C ARG A 211 15.48 -2.44 -9.23
N ALA A 212 15.48 -2.99 -10.44
CA ALA A 212 16.30 -2.50 -11.54
C ALA A 212 15.90 -1.07 -11.97
N LEU A 213 14.60 -0.77 -11.96
CA LEU A 213 14.07 0.51 -12.40
C LEU A 213 14.36 1.67 -11.45
N VAL A 214 14.77 1.44 -10.20
CA VAL A 214 15.16 2.53 -9.30
C VAL A 214 16.35 3.36 -9.84
N ALA A 215 17.18 2.77 -10.70
CA ALA A 215 18.23 3.50 -11.39
C ALA A 215 17.70 4.65 -12.26
N GLN A 216 16.44 4.60 -12.66
CA GLN A 216 15.76 5.63 -13.46
C GLN A 216 14.88 6.56 -12.62
N ALA A 217 14.86 6.43 -11.30
CA ALA A 217 14.10 7.32 -10.43
C ALA A 217 14.48 8.79 -10.70
N PRO A 218 13.52 9.73 -10.67
CA PRO A 218 13.79 11.15 -10.79
C PRO A 218 14.86 11.61 -9.79
N GLN A 219 15.76 12.48 -10.22
CA GLN A 219 16.86 12.97 -9.36
C GLN A 219 16.37 13.76 -8.14
N ASP A 220 15.18 14.35 -8.26
CA ASP A 220 14.52 15.09 -7.20
C ASP A 220 13.59 14.22 -6.34
N ALA A 221 13.47 12.91 -6.64
CA ALA A 221 12.72 11.99 -5.81
C ALA A 221 13.39 11.80 -4.45
N ILE A 222 12.57 11.71 -3.40
CA ILE A 222 13.02 11.72 -2.01
C ILE A 222 12.82 10.37 -1.32
N ILE A 223 13.60 10.13 -0.27
CA ILE A 223 13.33 9.07 0.71
C ILE A 223 12.65 9.69 1.92
N GLY A 224 11.53 9.12 2.34
CA GLY A 224 10.77 9.59 3.48
C GLY A 224 11.07 8.82 4.76
N VAL A 225 11.03 9.51 5.89
CA VAL A 225 10.93 8.91 7.22
C VAL A 225 9.82 9.60 8.00
N THR A 226 9.15 8.90 8.91
CA THR A 226 8.15 9.53 9.77
C THR A 226 8.70 9.77 11.16
N PHE A 227 8.52 10.99 11.66
CA PHE A 227 8.74 11.35 13.06
C PHE A 227 7.39 11.45 13.75
N THR A 228 7.09 10.45 14.59
CA THR A 228 5.86 10.32 15.39
C THR A 228 5.86 11.18 16.64
N ARG A 229 6.99 11.83 16.94
CA ARG A 229 7.22 12.79 18.02
C ARG A 229 8.35 13.72 17.65
N VAL A 230 8.49 14.85 18.35
CA VAL A 230 9.64 15.74 18.20
C VAL A 230 10.93 14.93 18.38
N PRO A 231 11.79 14.82 17.34
CA PRO A 231 13.02 14.04 17.41
C PRO A 231 14.11 14.79 18.17
N THR A 232 15.10 14.03 18.65
CA THR A 232 16.35 14.58 19.15
C THR A 232 17.25 15.03 17.98
N ALA A 233 18.21 15.92 18.24
CA ALA A 233 19.18 16.33 17.23
C ALA A 233 20.00 15.15 16.66
N ALA A 234 20.27 14.13 17.46
CA ALA A 234 20.97 12.92 17.03
C ALA A 234 20.13 12.08 16.05
N GLU A 235 18.82 11.97 16.28
CA GLU A 235 17.90 11.26 15.39
C GLU A 235 17.77 11.98 14.04
N ILE A 236 17.70 13.33 14.04
CA ILE A 236 17.74 14.12 12.80
C ILE A 236 19.06 13.87 12.05
N THR A 237 20.19 13.94 12.76
CA THR A 237 21.52 13.73 12.17
C THR A 237 21.64 12.32 11.57
N ALA A 238 21.12 11.30 12.26
CA ALA A 238 21.14 9.93 11.77
C ALA A 238 20.27 9.73 10.51
N ALA A 239 19.12 10.39 10.43
CA ALA A 239 18.26 10.35 9.25
C ALA A 239 18.89 11.01 8.02
N LEU A 240 19.71 12.04 8.22
CA LEU A 240 20.36 12.78 7.12
C LEU A 240 21.80 12.35 6.86
N ALA A 241 22.34 11.41 7.63
CA ALA A 241 23.70 10.93 7.47
C ALA A 241 23.91 10.29 6.09
N PRO A 242 25.14 10.30 5.53
CA PRO A 242 25.43 9.64 4.25
C PRO A 242 25.10 8.14 4.23
N ASN A 243 25.14 7.47 5.38
CA ASN A 243 24.73 6.08 5.56
C ASN A 243 23.30 5.92 6.09
N GLY A 244 22.54 7.01 6.16
CA GLY A 244 21.12 7.04 6.51
C GLY A 244 20.23 6.63 5.33
N PRO A 245 18.90 6.75 5.48
CA PRO A 245 17.91 6.29 4.50
C PRO A 245 18.12 6.75 3.05
N GLY A 246 18.65 7.96 2.84
CA GLY A 246 18.93 8.48 1.49
C GLY A 246 20.19 7.92 0.83
N GLY A 247 20.98 7.10 1.54
CA GLY A 247 22.23 6.51 1.04
C GLY A 247 23.26 7.53 0.54
N GLY A 248 23.17 8.78 0.99
CA GLY A 248 23.99 9.91 0.52
C GLY A 248 23.74 10.34 -0.93
N LYS A 249 22.78 9.74 -1.63
CA LYS A 249 22.43 10.07 -3.02
C LYS A 249 21.09 10.78 -3.15
N ARG A 250 20.13 10.46 -2.29
CA ARG A 250 18.78 11.06 -2.29
C ARG A 250 18.60 11.98 -1.10
N LYS A 251 17.84 13.05 -1.33
CA LYS A 251 17.36 13.88 -0.24
C LYS A 251 16.41 13.07 0.63
N VAL A 252 16.47 13.33 1.93
CA VAL A 252 15.55 12.74 2.91
C VAL A 252 14.54 13.80 3.33
N SER A 253 13.27 13.40 3.37
CA SER A 253 12.19 14.21 3.93
C SER A 253 11.67 13.56 5.20
N ALA A 254 11.57 14.33 6.28
CA ALA A 254 10.88 13.88 7.48
C ALA A 254 9.41 14.28 7.43
N ARG A 255 8.51 13.30 7.55
CA ARG A 255 7.08 13.51 7.77
C ARG A 255 6.82 13.70 9.26
N LEU A 256 6.17 14.80 9.62
CA LEU A 256 5.94 15.22 11.00
C LEU A 256 4.50 14.91 11.40
N VAL A 257 4.32 14.00 12.37
CA VAL A 257 3.00 13.71 12.97
C VAL A 257 2.80 14.66 14.14
N ILE A 258 1.96 15.66 13.94
CA ILE A 258 1.77 16.75 14.92
C ILE A 258 0.52 16.46 15.74
N GLY A 259 0.67 16.33 17.05
CA GLY A 259 -0.42 16.04 17.98
C GLY A 259 -1.32 17.25 18.19
N ASP A 260 -0.86 18.21 18.98
CA ASP A 260 -1.63 19.40 19.35
C ASP A 260 -0.97 20.70 18.86
N PRO A 261 -1.52 21.37 17.82
CA PRO A 261 -1.00 22.67 17.36
C PRO A 261 -1.19 23.80 18.38
N GLY A 262 -1.97 23.57 19.44
CA GLY A 262 -2.11 24.47 20.59
C GLY A 262 -0.99 24.33 21.62
N ASP A 263 -0.21 23.24 21.60
CA ASP A 263 0.91 23.05 22.50
C ASP A 263 2.14 23.85 22.01
N ALA A 264 2.43 24.95 22.69
CA ALA A 264 3.54 25.83 22.36
C ALA A 264 4.92 25.13 22.45
N GLN A 265 5.10 24.15 23.34
CA GLN A 265 6.34 23.42 23.49
C GLN A 265 6.52 22.42 22.35
N GLU A 266 5.46 21.68 21.99
CA GLU A 266 5.47 20.77 20.84
C GLU A 266 5.80 21.54 19.55
N MET A 267 5.10 22.65 19.30
CA MET A 267 5.28 23.45 18.10
C MET A 267 6.65 24.14 18.02
N ALA A 268 7.22 24.58 19.14
CA ALA A 268 8.60 25.06 19.18
C ALA A 268 9.62 23.95 18.86
N GLY A 269 9.34 22.73 19.34
CA GLY A 269 10.09 21.52 18.99
C GLY A 269 10.06 21.24 17.50
N TRP A 270 8.87 21.17 16.90
CA TRP A 270 8.72 20.94 15.46
C TRP A 270 9.35 22.03 14.61
N LYS A 271 9.23 23.30 15.01
CA LYS A 271 9.93 24.39 14.32
C LYS A 271 11.45 24.18 14.35
N THR A 272 12.00 23.81 15.50
CA THR A 272 13.43 23.51 15.63
C THR A 272 13.83 22.33 14.76
N THR A 273 12.99 21.30 14.68
CA THR A 273 13.19 20.14 13.79
C THR A 273 13.24 20.55 12.32
N VAL A 274 12.29 21.37 11.85
CA VAL A 274 12.27 21.88 10.47
C VAL A 274 13.55 22.67 10.17
N ASP A 275 13.91 23.61 11.04
CA ASP A 275 15.12 24.42 10.87
C ASP A 275 16.39 23.53 10.83
N ALA A 276 16.46 22.48 11.66
CA ALA A 276 17.58 21.55 11.71
C ALA A 276 17.65 20.58 10.52
N LEU A 277 16.51 20.17 9.95
CA LEU A 277 16.44 19.40 8.71
C LEU A 277 17.00 20.23 7.56
N HIS A 278 16.53 21.46 7.38
CA HIS A 278 16.99 22.36 6.32
C HIS A 278 18.47 22.71 6.44
N ALA A 279 18.96 22.96 7.65
CA ALA A 279 20.37 23.24 7.90
C ALA A 279 21.32 22.11 7.45
N GLN A 280 20.80 20.88 7.37
CA GLN A 280 21.53 19.68 6.94
C GLN A 280 21.12 19.20 5.53
N GLY A 281 20.30 19.96 4.81
CA GLY A 281 19.87 19.66 3.45
C GLY A 281 18.73 18.65 3.33
N GLY A 282 18.07 18.30 4.45
CA GLY A 282 16.82 17.54 4.47
C GLY A 282 15.59 18.41 4.19
N LEU A 283 14.44 17.77 4.07
CA LEU A 283 13.13 18.39 3.84
C LEU A 283 12.13 18.03 4.95
N ALA A 284 11.05 18.80 5.05
CA ALA A 284 9.96 18.57 6.00
C ALA A 284 8.60 18.47 5.28
N LEU A 285 7.88 17.39 5.55
CA LEU A 285 6.47 17.21 5.22
C LEU A 285 5.65 17.29 6.51
N ALA A 286 4.83 18.32 6.69
CA ALA A 286 3.98 18.43 7.88
C ALA A 286 2.60 17.85 7.62
N GLN A 287 2.11 17.01 8.53
CA GLN A 287 0.74 16.52 8.50
C GLN A 287 -0.23 17.52 9.12
N ILE A 288 -1.36 17.77 8.44
CA ILE A 288 -2.42 18.60 9.02
C ILE A 288 -3.08 17.88 10.20
N CYS A 289 -3.48 16.62 10.04
CA CYS A 289 -4.13 15.84 11.09
C CYS A 289 -3.89 14.35 10.84
N ASP A 290 -3.58 13.60 11.89
CA ASP A 290 -3.59 12.15 11.87
C ASP A 290 -5.02 11.64 11.58
N SER A 291 -5.13 10.54 10.84
CA SER A 291 -6.41 9.96 10.45
C SER A 291 -7.28 9.58 11.66
N HIS A 292 -6.68 9.19 12.79
CA HIS A 292 -7.40 8.78 14.00
C HIS A 292 -8.14 9.95 14.67
N ASP A 293 -7.62 11.17 14.52
CA ASP A 293 -8.17 12.36 15.18
C ASP A 293 -9.16 13.12 14.28
N MET A 294 -9.17 12.85 12.98
CA MET A 294 -9.96 13.61 12.00
C MET A 294 -11.47 13.59 12.30
N ALA A 295 -11.98 12.45 12.78
CA ALA A 295 -13.40 12.27 13.12
C ALA A 295 -13.82 13.11 14.34
N ALA A 296 -12.89 13.43 15.24
CA ALA A 296 -13.17 14.21 16.44
C ALA A 296 -13.24 15.72 16.19
N LEU A 297 -12.74 16.19 15.03
CA LEU A 297 -12.69 17.61 14.70
C LEU A 297 -13.96 18.07 13.97
N SER A 298 -14.61 19.09 14.52
CA SER A 298 -15.62 19.88 13.81
C SER A 298 -14.97 20.70 12.69
N ASP A 299 -15.77 21.23 11.75
CA ASP A 299 -15.24 22.06 10.67
C ASP A 299 -14.50 23.31 11.18
N ALA A 300 -15.03 23.98 12.21
CA ALA A 300 -14.37 25.14 12.81
C ALA A 300 -13.07 24.78 13.54
N ALA A 301 -13.04 23.63 14.23
CA ALA A 301 -11.82 23.13 14.89
C ALA A 301 -10.76 22.73 13.84
N TRP A 302 -11.19 22.14 12.73
CA TRP A 302 -10.32 21.84 11.59
C TRP A 302 -9.69 23.10 11.01
N ASP A 303 -10.49 24.12 10.70
CA ASP A 303 -9.98 25.36 10.11
C ASP A 303 -9.02 26.09 11.08
N THR A 304 -9.35 26.10 12.38
CA THR A 304 -8.46 26.63 13.43
C THR A 304 -7.14 25.88 13.50
N ARG A 305 -7.17 24.55 13.40
CA ARG A 305 -5.99 23.69 13.38
C ARG A 305 -5.11 23.97 12.16
N VAL A 306 -5.69 24.04 10.97
CA VAL A 306 -4.98 24.37 9.72
C VAL A 306 -4.27 25.72 9.84
N ASP A 307 -4.97 26.74 10.36
CA ASP A 307 -4.43 28.09 10.55
C ASP A 307 -3.26 28.12 11.55
N ALA A 308 -3.42 27.43 12.68
CA ALA A 308 -2.38 27.35 13.69
C ALA A 308 -1.10 26.69 13.15
N LEU A 309 -1.25 25.57 12.43
CA LEU A 309 -0.14 24.82 11.84
C LEU A 309 0.61 25.64 10.79
N ILE A 310 -0.08 26.21 9.80
CA ILE A 310 0.55 26.98 8.72
C ILE A 310 1.28 28.22 9.28
N LYS A 311 0.70 28.86 10.30
CA LYS A 311 1.33 30.00 10.98
C LYS A 311 2.60 29.59 11.74
N ALA A 312 2.57 28.44 12.42
CA ALA A 312 3.66 28.00 13.28
C ALA A 312 4.83 27.39 12.48
N LEU A 313 4.56 26.75 11.34
CA LEU A 313 5.53 26.05 10.52
C LEU A 313 5.58 26.60 9.08
N PRO A 314 5.90 27.89 8.88
CA PRO A 314 5.81 28.54 7.57
C PRO A 314 6.86 28.05 6.55
N SER A 315 7.89 27.34 7.01
CA SER A 315 9.03 26.91 6.20
C SER A 315 8.95 25.46 5.71
N VAL A 316 7.92 24.69 6.08
CA VAL A 316 7.82 23.29 5.63
C VAL A 316 7.71 23.21 4.10
N ASP A 317 8.32 22.17 3.52
CA ASP A 317 8.43 22.00 2.08
C ASP A 317 7.15 21.44 1.45
N ALA A 318 6.40 20.66 2.23
CA ALA A 318 5.15 20.07 1.82
C ALA A 318 4.16 19.93 2.99
N TRP A 319 2.86 19.93 2.66
CA TRP A 319 1.77 19.68 3.60
C TRP A 319 0.97 18.45 3.19
N GLU A 320 0.85 17.47 4.08
CA GLU A 320 -0.13 16.40 3.93
C GLU A 320 -1.50 16.94 4.35
N ILE A 321 -2.30 17.29 3.34
CA ILE A 321 -3.58 17.99 3.49
C ILE A 321 -4.72 17.05 3.90
N GLY A 322 -4.54 15.74 3.72
CA GLY A 322 -5.46 14.70 4.12
C GLY A 322 -4.70 13.39 4.27
N ASN A 323 -4.79 12.79 5.45
CA ASN A 323 -4.15 11.52 5.78
C ASN A 323 -5.19 10.39 5.71
N GLU A 324 -4.79 9.29 5.08
CA GLU A 324 -5.57 8.05 4.90
C GLU A 324 -7.00 8.28 4.36
N ILE A 325 -7.17 9.26 3.46
CA ILE A 325 -8.46 9.53 2.83
C ILE A 325 -8.96 8.25 2.14
N GLY A 326 -10.20 7.88 2.46
CA GLY A 326 -10.76 6.57 2.11
C GLY A 326 -10.83 5.59 3.28
N GLY A 327 -10.29 5.92 4.46
CA GLY A 327 -10.56 5.17 5.70
C GLY A 327 -12.02 5.35 6.17
N ASP A 328 -12.65 4.27 6.60
CA ASP A 328 -14.05 4.27 7.08
C ASP A 328 -14.22 4.91 8.48
N TRP A 329 -13.11 5.09 9.21
CA TRP A 329 -13.06 5.72 10.53
C TRP A 329 -13.00 7.26 10.51
N LEU A 330 -12.80 7.89 9.35
CA LEU A 330 -12.53 9.34 9.26
C LEU A 330 -13.73 10.25 9.62
N GLY A 331 -14.91 9.67 9.81
CA GLY A 331 -16.14 10.40 10.08
C GLY A 331 -16.67 11.12 8.84
N THR A 332 -17.31 12.28 9.04
CA THR A 332 -18.02 12.99 7.96
C THR A 332 -17.13 14.04 7.27
N GLY A 333 -17.26 14.12 5.94
CA GLY A 333 -16.64 15.15 5.11
C GLY A 333 -15.10 15.21 5.06
N PRO A 334 -14.35 14.07 5.10
CA PRO A 334 -12.88 14.13 5.10
C PRO A 334 -12.30 14.78 3.83
N VAL A 335 -12.90 14.57 2.66
CA VAL A 335 -12.47 15.24 1.41
C VAL A 335 -12.72 16.75 1.47
N ALA A 336 -13.82 17.19 2.07
CA ALA A 336 -14.11 18.62 2.23
C ALA A 336 -13.12 19.30 3.18
N LYS A 337 -12.74 18.62 4.28
CA LYS A 337 -11.67 19.04 5.20
C LYS A 337 -10.33 19.17 4.47
N ALA A 338 -9.94 18.13 3.71
CA ALA A 338 -8.71 18.15 2.91
C ALA A 338 -8.71 19.27 1.86
N LEU A 339 -9.84 19.53 1.19
CA LEU A 339 -9.99 20.63 0.24
C LEU A 339 -9.79 22.00 0.91
N ARG A 340 -10.34 22.21 2.11
CA ARG A 340 -10.12 23.46 2.86
C ARG A 340 -8.66 23.62 3.24
N ALA A 341 -8.00 22.56 3.71
CA ALA A 341 -6.57 22.58 4.01
C ALA A 341 -5.73 22.89 2.76
N ALA A 342 -6.04 22.26 1.61
CA ALA A 342 -5.36 22.52 0.34
C ALA A 342 -5.44 23.99 -0.08
N LYS A 343 -6.63 24.59 -0.04
CA LYS A 343 -6.83 26.01 -0.35
C LYS A 343 -6.01 26.90 0.58
N ALA A 344 -6.06 26.63 1.87
CA ALA A 344 -5.30 27.34 2.89
C ALA A 344 -3.78 27.29 2.66
N VAL A 345 -3.25 26.13 2.25
CA VAL A 345 -1.82 25.95 1.91
C VAL A 345 -1.47 26.77 0.67
N ARG A 346 -2.26 26.66 -0.41
CA ARG A 346 -2.02 27.37 -1.68
C ARG A 346 -2.12 28.89 -1.57
N GLU A 347 -3.03 29.39 -0.75
CA GLU A 347 -3.24 30.84 -0.58
C GLU A 347 -2.12 31.50 0.25
N ARG A 348 -1.43 30.74 1.10
CA ARG A 348 -0.56 31.29 2.15
C ARG A 348 0.88 30.83 2.09
N THR A 349 1.18 29.82 1.29
CA THR A 349 2.51 29.21 1.20
C THR A 349 2.83 28.83 -0.25
N SER A 350 4.08 28.49 -0.52
CA SER A 350 4.53 27.88 -1.77
C SER A 350 4.83 26.38 -1.62
N ALA A 351 4.43 25.78 -0.50
CA ALA A 351 4.71 24.37 -0.21
C ALA A 351 3.86 23.45 -1.10
N ALA A 352 4.39 22.26 -1.38
CA ALA A 352 3.65 21.26 -2.12
C ALA A 352 2.49 20.70 -1.29
N THR A 353 1.39 20.31 -1.93
CA THR A 353 0.27 19.63 -1.27
C THR A 353 0.31 18.13 -1.54
N VAL A 354 0.16 17.34 -0.49
CA VAL A 354 0.20 15.87 -0.52
C VAL A 354 -1.13 15.32 -0.02
N LEU A 355 -1.77 14.47 -0.82
CA LEU A 355 -2.96 13.73 -0.42
C LEU A 355 -2.59 12.25 -0.23
N THR A 356 -2.75 11.74 0.97
CA THR A 356 -2.47 10.33 1.29
C THR A 356 -3.78 9.55 1.32
N LEU A 357 -3.89 8.53 0.47
CA LEU A 357 -5.05 7.65 0.36
C LEU A 357 -4.80 6.34 1.11
N TYR A 358 -5.84 5.82 1.77
CA TYR A 358 -5.75 4.52 2.44
C TYR A 358 -5.78 3.37 1.42
N TYR A 359 -4.79 2.48 1.47
CA TYR A 359 -4.73 1.33 0.56
C TYR A 359 -5.55 0.14 1.08
N GLN A 360 -6.58 -0.22 0.32
CA GLN A 360 -7.31 -1.50 0.37
C GLN A 360 -8.13 -1.69 -0.93
N LEU A 361 -8.42 -2.94 -1.31
CA LEU A 361 -9.07 -3.36 -2.57
C LEU A 361 -10.45 -4.02 -2.36
N GLY A 362 -11.14 -3.70 -1.29
CA GLY A 362 -12.46 -4.23 -0.93
C GLY A 362 -12.44 -5.25 0.20
N GLN A 363 -11.33 -5.40 0.93
CA GLN A 363 -11.25 -6.31 2.09
C GLN A 363 -12.12 -5.86 3.28
N ALA A 364 -12.53 -4.60 3.30
CA ALA A 364 -13.49 -4.03 4.26
C ALA A 364 -14.77 -3.61 3.52
N ASP A 365 -15.33 -2.44 3.84
CA ASP A 365 -16.44 -1.90 3.06
C ASP A 365 -15.97 -1.52 1.63
N PRO A 366 -16.55 -2.10 0.57
CA PRO A 366 -16.16 -1.81 -0.82
C PRO A 366 -16.36 -0.35 -1.21
N ALA A 367 -17.26 0.37 -0.54
CA ALA A 367 -17.46 1.80 -0.76
C ALA A 367 -16.23 2.62 -0.37
N PHE A 368 -15.35 2.08 0.46
CA PHE A 368 -14.11 2.70 0.93
C PHE A 368 -12.86 2.12 0.26
N SER A 369 -13.01 1.20 -0.71
CA SER A 369 -11.87 0.70 -1.49
C SER A 369 -11.20 1.83 -2.25
N LEU A 370 -9.86 1.76 -2.38
CA LEU A 370 -9.03 2.87 -2.85
C LEU A 370 -9.61 3.55 -4.10
N PHE A 371 -9.86 2.77 -5.15
CA PHE A 371 -10.29 3.32 -6.44
C PHE A 371 -11.79 3.64 -6.48
N SER A 372 -12.65 2.84 -5.85
CA SER A 372 -14.09 3.16 -5.77
C SER A 372 -14.34 4.44 -4.96
N TYR A 373 -13.63 4.63 -3.85
CA TYR A 373 -13.71 5.84 -3.05
C TYR A 373 -13.14 7.04 -3.81
N ALA A 374 -11.96 6.89 -4.42
CA ALA A 374 -11.33 7.98 -5.18
C ALA A 374 -12.19 8.44 -6.36
N ALA A 375 -12.81 7.51 -7.09
CA ALA A 375 -13.70 7.83 -8.21
C ALA A 375 -14.98 8.55 -7.74
N ARG A 376 -15.53 8.14 -6.59
CA ARG A 376 -16.79 8.69 -6.06
C ARG A 376 -16.64 10.03 -5.35
N GLU A 377 -15.64 10.15 -4.47
CA GLU A 377 -15.56 11.23 -3.47
C GLU A 377 -14.50 12.29 -3.81
N ILE A 378 -13.42 11.92 -4.49
CA ILE A 378 -12.32 12.86 -4.78
C ILE A 378 -12.66 13.61 -6.07
N THR A 379 -13.30 14.77 -5.90
CA THR A 379 -13.77 15.63 -6.98
C THR A 379 -12.65 16.46 -7.63
N GLN A 380 -12.91 17.00 -8.83
CA GLN A 380 -11.93 17.84 -9.55
C GLN A 380 -11.38 19.03 -8.72
N PRO A 381 -12.17 19.77 -7.93
CA PRO A 381 -11.66 20.90 -7.14
C PRO A 381 -10.54 20.57 -6.16
N ILE A 382 -10.50 19.36 -5.58
CA ILE A 382 -9.35 18.96 -4.75
C ILE A 382 -8.20 18.43 -5.61
N ARG A 383 -8.50 17.69 -6.70
CA ARG A 383 -7.48 17.18 -7.63
C ARG A 383 -6.62 18.31 -8.21
N ASP A 384 -7.23 19.43 -8.58
CA ASP A 384 -6.52 20.62 -9.10
C ASP A 384 -5.55 21.24 -8.08
N LEU A 385 -5.70 20.92 -6.80
CA LEU A 385 -4.90 21.48 -5.73
C LEU A 385 -3.88 20.49 -5.18
N VAL A 386 -3.78 19.25 -5.68
CA VAL A 386 -2.89 18.20 -5.17
C VAL A 386 -1.67 18.04 -6.08
N ASP A 387 -0.47 18.35 -5.57
CA ASP A 387 0.79 18.15 -6.31
C ASP A 387 1.24 16.68 -6.27
N VAL A 388 0.95 15.99 -5.17
CA VAL A 388 1.38 14.59 -4.94
C VAL A 388 0.21 13.80 -4.37
N VAL A 389 -0.07 12.65 -4.97
CA VAL A 389 -0.96 11.65 -4.36
C VAL A 389 -0.12 10.45 -3.93
N GLY A 390 -0.35 10.00 -2.70
CA GLY A 390 0.40 8.89 -2.13
C GLY A 390 -0.49 7.86 -1.47
N LEU A 391 0.09 6.69 -1.19
CA LEU A 391 -0.58 5.60 -0.49
C LEU A 391 -0.08 5.48 0.95
N SER A 392 -1.03 5.25 1.87
CA SER A 392 -0.77 4.64 3.17
C SER A 392 -0.91 3.13 3.06
N VAL A 393 0.18 2.41 3.31
CA VAL A 393 0.29 0.97 3.07
C VAL A 393 0.72 0.24 4.34
N TYR A 394 -0.08 -0.75 4.73
CA TYR A 394 0.20 -1.70 5.80
C TYR A 394 0.08 -3.13 5.25
N PRO A 395 1.15 -3.71 4.66
CA PRO A 395 1.08 -4.98 3.93
C PRO A 395 0.54 -6.16 4.75
N GLN A 396 0.72 -6.12 6.07
CA GLN A 396 0.20 -7.12 6.99
C GLN A 396 -1.33 -7.07 7.17
N LEU A 397 -1.96 -5.93 6.86
CA LEU A 397 -3.41 -5.72 6.92
C LEU A 397 -4.05 -5.76 5.53
N HIS A 398 -3.34 -5.29 4.51
CA HIS A 398 -3.78 -5.33 3.12
C HIS A 398 -2.55 -5.63 2.26
N PRO A 399 -2.39 -6.87 1.75
CA PRO A 399 -1.22 -7.20 0.94
C PRO A 399 -1.13 -6.32 -0.30
N LEU A 400 0.07 -5.80 -0.54
CA LEU A 400 0.40 -5.05 -1.76
C LEU A 400 1.24 -5.95 -2.67
N GLY A 401 2.45 -6.30 -2.22
CA GLY A 401 3.30 -7.29 -2.85
C GLY A 401 3.48 -7.07 -4.36
N THR A 402 3.37 -8.13 -5.16
CA THR A 402 3.53 -8.07 -6.63
C THR A 402 2.52 -7.16 -7.34
N ALA A 403 1.41 -6.78 -6.72
CA ALA A 403 0.45 -5.84 -7.30
C ALA A 403 0.88 -4.36 -7.19
N ALA A 404 1.97 -4.05 -6.46
CA ALA A 404 2.42 -2.68 -6.22
C ALA A 404 2.48 -1.83 -7.50
N ASP A 405 3.09 -2.37 -8.56
CA ASP A 405 3.23 -1.65 -9.82
C ASP A 405 1.89 -1.38 -10.51
N ARG A 406 0.99 -2.37 -10.55
CA ARG A 406 -0.34 -2.20 -11.16
C ARG A 406 -1.18 -1.18 -10.38
N ILE A 407 -1.12 -1.20 -9.06
CA ILE A 407 -1.84 -0.25 -8.20
C ILE A 407 -1.29 1.17 -8.38
N LEU A 408 0.03 1.35 -8.34
CA LEU A 408 0.65 2.66 -8.53
C LEU A 408 0.41 3.20 -9.96
N SER A 409 0.41 2.34 -10.98
CA SER A 409 0.07 2.71 -12.36
C SER A 409 -1.40 3.11 -12.52
N THR A 410 -2.30 2.44 -11.82
CA THR A 410 -3.72 2.81 -11.81
C THR A 410 -3.95 4.12 -11.06
N LEU A 411 -3.17 4.36 -9.99
CA LEU A 411 -3.20 5.62 -9.25
C LEU A 411 -2.71 6.80 -10.10
N ASP A 412 -1.60 6.63 -10.82
CA ASP A 412 -1.09 7.61 -11.81
C ASP A 412 -2.15 7.95 -12.86
N ALA A 413 -2.77 6.93 -13.47
CA ALA A 413 -3.85 7.12 -14.44
C ALA A 413 -5.07 7.85 -13.85
N ALA A 414 -5.37 7.62 -12.57
CA ALA A 414 -6.46 8.31 -11.86
C ALA A 414 -6.10 9.76 -11.48
N PHE A 415 -4.82 10.10 -11.34
CA PHE A 415 -4.34 11.41 -10.91
C PHE A 415 -3.21 11.94 -11.82
N PRO A 416 -3.45 12.14 -13.13
CA PRO A 416 -2.39 12.38 -14.13
C PRO A 416 -1.67 13.73 -13.99
N ALA A 417 -2.17 14.62 -13.12
CA ALA A 417 -1.55 15.92 -12.83
C ALA A 417 -0.67 15.89 -11.57
N SER A 418 -0.71 14.79 -10.81
CA SER A 418 0.02 14.64 -9.55
C SER A 418 1.19 13.69 -9.74
N ARG A 419 2.24 13.88 -8.95
CA ARG A 419 3.29 12.86 -8.80
C ARG A 419 2.83 11.76 -7.84
N ILE A 420 3.43 10.59 -7.96
CA ILE A 420 3.05 9.40 -7.18
C ILE A 420 4.05 9.09 -6.07
N ALA A 421 3.55 8.66 -4.92
CA ALA A 421 4.35 8.36 -3.74
C ALA A 421 3.80 7.21 -2.90
N VAL A 422 4.64 6.67 -2.02
CA VAL A 422 4.19 5.88 -0.86
C VAL A 422 4.46 6.75 0.37
N THR A 423 3.43 7.48 0.79
CA THR A 423 3.49 8.55 1.80
C THR A 423 3.31 8.05 3.22
N GLU A 424 2.99 6.77 3.39
CA GLU A 424 3.07 6.08 4.67
C GLU A 424 3.29 4.59 4.41
N LEU A 425 4.32 4.02 5.02
CA LEU A 425 4.60 2.58 4.97
C LEU A 425 4.87 2.07 6.38
N GLY A 426 3.97 1.24 6.90
CA GLY A 426 4.12 0.60 8.19
C GLY A 426 4.17 -0.91 8.05
N TYR A 427 5.18 -1.55 8.65
CA TYR A 427 5.28 -3.00 8.67
C TYR A 427 5.80 -3.50 10.03
N GLY A 428 4.85 -3.84 10.91
CA GLY A 428 5.07 -4.48 12.20
C GLY A 428 5.45 -3.57 13.39
N ALA A 429 4.72 -3.72 14.51
CA ALA A 429 5.17 -3.68 15.92
C ALA A 429 4.00 -4.14 16.85
N ASP A 430 4.12 -4.63 18.09
CA ASP A 430 5.14 -5.51 18.68
C ASP A 430 5.12 -6.85 17.89
N ASP A 431 6.08 -6.91 16.97
CA ASP A 431 6.70 -8.03 16.24
C ASP A 431 6.01 -8.83 15.10
N LEU A 432 4.96 -8.27 14.44
CA LEU A 432 4.21 -8.76 13.24
C LEU A 432 2.76 -9.19 13.56
N ASN A 433 2.33 -9.08 14.82
CA ASN A 433 1.06 -9.63 15.30
C ASN A 433 -0.25 -8.93 14.87
N ALA A 434 -0.21 -7.81 14.14
CA ALA A 434 -1.42 -7.03 13.86
C ALA A 434 -2.26 -7.57 12.68
N GLY A 435 -1.71 -8.42 11.82
CA GLY A 435 -2.41 -8.88 10.63
C GLY A 435 -2.04 -10.30 10.19
N PRO A 436 -2.87 -10.96 9.35
CA PRO A 436 -2.61 -12.32 8.90
C PRO A 436 -1.39 -12.42 7.99
N TRP A 437 -1.14 -11.40 7.18
CA TRP A 437 -0.31 -11.55 5.98
C TRP A 437 1.12 -11.14 6.25
N TRP A 438 2.06 -11.95 5.77
CA TRP A 438 3.50 -11.74 5.93
C TRP A 438 4.15 -11.56 4.55
N PHE A 439 5.24 -10.82 4.53
CA PHE A 439 6.12 -10.63 3.36
C PHE A 439 7.59 -10.74 3.80
N GLY A 440 8.41 -11.37 2.96
CA GLY A 440 9.83 -11.63 3.22
C GLY A 440 10.09 -12.80 4.18
N SER A 441 9.67 -12.69 5.43
CA SER A 441 9.87 -13.75 6.44
C SER A 441 8.70 -13.85 7.41
N THR A 442 8.35 -15.09 7.75
CA THR A 442 7.32 -15.43 8.76
C THR A 442 7.85 -15.42 10.18
N THR A 443 9.17 -15.54 10.36
CA THR A 443 9.79 -15.79 11.67
C THR A 443 10.86 -14.78 12.04
N ASP A 444 11.31 -13.95 11.09
CA ASP A 444 12.35 -12.95 11.30
C ASP A 444 11.83 -11.56 10.91
N PRO A 445 11.41 -10.74 11.89
CA PRO A 445 10.92 -9.39 11.65
C PRO A 445 11.93 -8.45 10.98
N ALA A 446 13.24 -8.65 11.17
CA ALA A 446 14.25 -7.79 10.54
C ALA A 446 14.38 -8.10 9.04
N VAL A 447 14.39 -9.39 8.67
CA VAL A 447 14.33 -9.83 7.27
C VAL A 447 13.03 -9.37 6.62
N ALA A 448 11.90 -9.52 7.32
CA ALA A 448 10.59 -9.14 6.81
C ALA A 448 10.50 -7.62 6.55
N ARG A 449 10.96 -6.79 7.49
CA ARG A 449 11.03 -5.32 7.31
C ARG A 449 11.96 -4.91 6.18
N THR A 450 13.13 -5.55 6.08
CA THR A 450 14.09 -5.31 4.99
C THR A 450 13.42 -5.59 3.64
N ALA A 451 12.77 -6.74 3.51
CA ALA A 451 12.08 -7.13 2.28
C ALA A 451 10.96 -6.13 1.89
N VAL A 452 10.14 -5.70 2.85
CA VAL A 452 9.07 -4.72 2.59
C VAL A 452 9.63 -3.35 2.24
N ALA A 453 10.63 -2.88 2.99
CA ALA A 453 11.30 -1.61 2.72
C ALA A 453 11.90 -1.62 1.31
N GLU A 454 12.65 -2.66 0.94
CA GLU A 454 13.26 -2.76 -0.38
C GLU A 454 12.23 -2.86 -1.50
N HIS A 455 11.24 -3.74 -1.36
CA HIS A 455 10.23 -4.00 -2.39
C HIS A 455 9.37 -2.77 -2.69
N VAL A 456 8.73 -2.20 -1.66
CA VAL A 456 7.80 -1.09 -1.85
C VAL A 456 8.53 0.18 -2.30
N THR A 457 9.75 0.41 -1.79
CA THR A 457 10.61 1.51 -2.26
C THR A 457 10.99 1.32 -3.73
N GLY A 458 11.35 0.10 -4.13
CA GLY A 458 11.66 -0.24 -5.51
C GLY A 458 10.49 0.05 -6.46
N ALA A 459 9.33 -0.50 -6.14
CA ALA A 459 8.12 -0.33 -6.94
C ALA A 459 7.72 1.15 -7.12
N ALA A 460 7.84 1.94 -6.06
CA ALA A 460 7.45 3.35 -6.07
C ALA A 460 8.49 4.27 -6.72
N LEU A 461 9.80 4.07 -6.46
CA LEU A 461 10.85 4.90 -7.06
C LEU A 461 11.19 4.51 -8.50
N GLY A 462 10.88 3.28 -8.94
CA GLY A 462 11.13 2.83 -10.30
C GLY A 462 10.28 3.51 -11.38
N ARG A 463 9.52 4.54 -11.03
CA ARG A 463 8.59 5.25 -11.91
C ARG A 463 9.12 6.64 -12.27
N SER A 464 8.81 7.12 -13.47
CA SER A 464 9.28 8.43 -13.97
C SER A 464 8.64 9.63 -13.27
N ASP A 465 7.48 9.43 -12.67
CA ASP A 465 6.65 10.41 -11.96
C ASP A 465 6.83 10.35 -10.44
N ALA A 466 7.67 9.43 -9.93
CA ALA A 466 7.87 9.21 -8.51
C ALA A 466 8.26 10.49 -7.77
N TRP A 467 7.52 10.88 -6.73
CA TRP A 467 7.88 11.99 -5.83
C TRP A 467 8.73 11.51 -4.67
N GLY A 468 8.31 10.47 -3.98
CA GLY A 468 9.06 9.96 -2.83
C GLY A 468 8.50 8.65 -2.30
N ALA A 469 9.40 7.78 -1.85
CA ALA A 469 9.03 6.52 -1.23
C ALA A 469 10.21 5.88 -0.48
N PRO A 470 9.92 5.10 0.59
CA PRO A 470 8.68 5.15 1.35
C PRO A 470 8.75 6.33 2.32
N PHE A 471 7.65 6.67 2.99
CA PHE A 471 7.72 7.38 4.27
C PHE A 471 7.54 6.36 5.38
N TRP A 472 8.66 5.84 5.88
CA TRP A 472 8.63 4.73 6.85
C TRP A 472 8.05 5.18 8.19
N TRP A 473 6.91 4.58 8.59
CA TRP A 473 6.10 5.02 9.72
C TRP A 473 6.81 4.85 11.07
N TYR A 474 7.43 3.69 11.32
CA TYR A 474 8.10 3.37 12.60
C TYR A 474 9.59 3.72 12.61
N TYR A 475 10.00 4.79 11.91
CA TYR A 475 11.44 5.05 11.68
C TYR A 475 12.22 5.24 12.99
N LEU A 476 11.68 6.01 13.94
CA LEU A 476 12.38 6.28 15.21
C LEU A 476 12.55 4.99 16.04
N GLU A 477 11.52 4.14 16.07
CA GLU A 477 11.51 2.87 16.79
C GLU A 477 12.42 1.84 16.13
N ASP A 478 12.25 1.64 14.82
CA ASP A 478 12.96 0.61 14.08
C ASP A 478 14.46 0.94 13.92
N GLN A 479 14.83 2.23 13.93
CA GLN A 479 16.21 2.66 13.83
C GLN A 479 17.01 2.48 15.14
N VAL A 480 16.34 2.53 16.31
CA VAL A 480 17.01 2.52 17.63
C VAL A 480 16.80 1.20 18.40
N GLY A 481 15.84 0.35 17.99
CA GLY A 481 15.39 -0.79 18.82
C GLY A 481 15.32 -2.18 18.17
N THR A 482 15.63 -2.37 16.89
CA THR A 482 15.36 -3.64 16.20
C THR A 482 16.48 -4.68 16.40
N PRO A 483 16.18 -5.90 16.89
CA PRO A 483 17.10 -7.04 16.79
C PRO A 483 17.34 -7.35 15.31
N GLY A 484 18.57 -7.10 14.80
CA GLY A 484 18.92 -7.28 13.38
C GLY A 484 19.48 -6.04 12.69
N GLY A 485 19.40 -4.86 13.31
CA GLY A 485 19.87 -3.58 12.75
C GLY A 485 18.72 -2.64 12.37
N GLY A 486 19.04 -1.36 12.15
CA GLY A 486 18.03 -0.35 11.79
C GLY A 486 17.47 -0.53 10.38
N VAL A 487 16.34 0.11 10.06
CA VAL A 487 15.73 0.08 8.71
C VAL A 487 16.48 0.95 7.69
N ALA A 488 17.28 1.92 8.15
CA ALA A 488 18.00 2.86 7.28
C ALA A 488 18.89 2.19 6.20
N PRO A 489 19.65 1.11 6.46
CA PRO A 489 20.44 0.44 5.43
C PRO A 489 19.60 -0.17 4.31
N ALA A 490 18.42 -0.73 4.61
CA ALA A 490 17.51 -1.27 3.61
C ALA A 490 16.96 -0.16 2.70
N LEU A 491 16.54 0.96 3.30
CA LEU A 491 16.12 2.15 2.57
C LEU A 491 17.27 2.73 1.73
N ALA A 492 18.49 2.76 2.27
CA ALA A 492 19.66 3.24 1.55
C ALA A 492 19.99 2.34 0.33
N ALA A 493 19.95 1.02 0.50
CA ALA A 493 20.17 0.06 -0.59
C ALA A 493 19.14 0.26 -1.70
N ALA A 494 17.86 0.30 -1.34
CA ALA A 494 16.78 0.54 -2.29
C ALA A 494 16.92 1.90 -2.99
N SER A 495 17.20 2.97 -2.24
CA SER A 495 17.35 4.33 -2.79
C SER A 495 18.48 4.47 -3.80
N THR A 496 19.49 3.61 -3.74
CA THR A 496 20.71 3.74 -4.56
C THR A 496 20.81 2.70 -5.68
N GLY A 497 19.78 1.86 -5.85
CA GLY A 497 19.66 0.90 -6.95
C GLY A 497 20.29 -0.47 -6.70
N PHE A 498 20.32 -0.91 -5.44
CA PHE A 498 20.80 -2.23 -4.96
C PHE A 498 22.28 -2.55 -5.19
#